data_AF-A0A0S3RJT6-F1
#
_entry.id   AF-A0A0S3RJT6-F1
#
_cell.length_a   1.000
_cell.length_b   1.000
_cell.length_c   1.000
_cell.angle_alpha   90.00
_cell.angle_beta   90.00
_cell.angle_gamma   90.00
#
_symmetry.space_group_name_H-M   'P 1'
#
loop_
_entity.id
_entity.type
_entity.pdbx_description
1 polymer ?
#
loop_
_entity_poly.entity_id
_entity_poly.type
_entity_poly.pdbx_seq_one_letter_code
_entity_poly.pdbx_strand_id
1 'polypeptide(L)'
;MVIPFITGIPEWFNFVGVGRIPRFWVRGKFPKMVVAMIFHFQNESQRDRFDGRGLVDLRLLINGRYAPRKGYQNFRIEAEHILLCDVGVLCSEKEWVGNAVMEHEWNLVEVSYDATSSLMISGWGAFVFEEGTNMEDLLFASPNNLIVNGDSTFVHKGSLEDDENYVGLPEGIAWESLFEGIKDGIVEAWNKFPSMDVAEICVAALKKNRKIEWTVEGMEGIPSAENRTYMSGLYGVLLEAKLRFPDLDVGAALTNVTNRKGIKGTFGSPAKPEMTIPKLDWSTVTLPPSHDPLMQIF
;
A
#
# COMPACT_ATOMS: atom_id res chain seq x y z
N MET A 1 -13.47 -11.09 -4.31
CA MET A 1 -13.56 -12.55 -4.52
C MET A 1 -12.30 -13.02 -5.23
N VAL A 2 -11.71 -14.12 -4.80
CA VAL A 2 -10.51 -14.69 -5.44
C VAL A 2 -10.92 -15.97 -6.15
N ILE A 3 -10.57 -16.09 -7.44
CA ILE A 3 -10.91 -17.27 -8.25
C ILE A 3 -9.64 -17.87 -8.88
N PRO A 4 -9.58 -19.20 -9.07
CA PRO A 4 -8.46 -19.84 -9.75
C PRO A 4 -8.32 -19.29 -11.17
N PHE A 5 -7.09 -19.23 -11.69
CA PHE A 5 -6.85 -18.76 -13.05
C PHE A 5 -7.41 -19.74 -14.08
N ILE A 6 -8.61 -19.42 -14.56
CA ILE A 6 -9.27 -20.11 -15.67
C ILE A 6 -8.85 -19.40 -16.95
N THR A 7 -7.69 -19.76 -17.49
CA THR A 7 -7.22 -19.43 -18.86
C THR A 7 -7.08 -17.94 -19.27
N GLY A 8 -7.47 -16.95 -18.46
CA GLY A 8 -7.28 -15.52 -18.75
C GLY A 8 -8.41 -14.64 -18.21
N ILE A 9 -8.32 -13.33 -18.46
CA ILE A 9 -9.45 -12.41 -18.22
C ILE A 9 -10.51 -12.71 -19.28
N PRO A 10 -11.79 -12.94 -18.89
CA PRO A 10 -12.83 -13.24 -19.86
C PRO A 10 -13.02 -12.14 -20.91
N GLU A 11 -13.33 -12.54 -22.15
CA GLU A 11 -13.51 -11.62 -23.29
C GLU A 11 -14.70 -10.65 -23.12
N TRP A 12 -15.65 -10.98 -22.23
CA TRP A 12 -16.83 -10.14 -21.97
C TRP A 12 -16.57 -8.94 -21.04
N PHE A 13 -15.33 -8.74 -20.59
CA PHE A 13 -14.92 -7.51 -19.91
C PHE A 13 -14.94 -6.32 -20.89
N ASN A 14 -15.46 -5.17 -20.47
CA ASN A 14 -15.57 -3.98 -21.34
C ASN A 14 -14.22 -3.39 -21.71
N PHE A 15 -13.22 -3.59 -20.85
CA PHE A 15 -11.86 -3.11 -21.06
C PHE A 15 -10.85 -4.10 -20.48
N VAL A 16 -9.70 -4.24 -21.13
CA VAL A 16 -8.59 -5.10 -20.71
C VAL A 16 -7.27 -4.34 -20.83
N GLY A 17 -6.42 -4.46 -19.81
CA GLY A 17 -5.06 -3.90 -19.79
C GLY A 17 -4.01 -4.93 -19.36
N VAL A 18 -2.77 -4.71 -19.78
CA VAL A 18 -1.62 -5.62 -19.55
C VAL A 18 -0.50 -4.88 -18.83
N GLY A 19 0.06 -5.49 -17.78
CA GLY A 19 1.25 -5.05 -17.06
C GLY A 19 1.17 -3.68 -16.39
N ARG A 20 -0.05 -3.16 -16.15
CA ARG A 20 -0.28 -1.83 -15.59
C ARG A 20 -1.38 -1.88 -14.54
N ILE A 21 -1.34 -0.93 -13.62
CA ILE A 21 -2.39 -0.71 -12.62
C ILE A 21 -3.70 -0.34 -13.37
N PRO A 22 -4.88 -0.84 -12.93
CA PRO A 22 -6.16 -0.41 -13.47
C PRO A 22 -6.39 1.09 -13.29
N ARG A 23 -6.69 1.78 -14.39
CA ARG A 23 -6.91 3.23 -14.42
C ARG A 23 -8.11 3.57 -15.28
N PHE A 24 -8.90 4.54 -14.83
CA PHE A 24 -10.02 5.08 -15.57
C PHE A 24 -10.31 6.51 -15.15
N TRP A 25 -10.90 7.29 -16.04
CA TRP A 25 -11.36 8.63 -15.82
C TRP A 25 -12.86 8.61 -15.59
N VAL A 26 -13.33 9.30 -14.56
CA VAL A 26 -14.74 9.38 -14.24
C VAL A 26 -15.14 10.80 -13.88
N ARG A 27 -16.38 11.17 -14.20
CA ARG A 27 -17.00 12.42 -13.80
C ARG A 27 -18.41 12.19 -13.27
N GLY A 28 -18.96 13.18 -12.57
CA GLY A 28 -20.31 13.06 -12.00
C GLY A 28 -20.40 11.96 -10.95
N LYS A 29 -21.08 10.86 -11.24
CA LYS A 29 -21.29 9.76 -10.29
C LYS A 29 -20.17 8.73 -10.34
N PHE A 30 -19.83 8.16 -9.19
CA PHE A 30 -18.87 7.06 -9.14
C PHE A 30 -19.43 5.84 -9.87
N PRO A 31 -18.63 5.16 -10.72
CA PRO A 31 -19.14 4.11 -11.58
C PRO A 31 -19.36 2.83 -10.77
N LYS A 32 -20.42 2.09 -11.12
CA LYS A 32 -20.59 0.71 -10.64
C LYS A 32 -19.81 -0.21 -11.55
N MET A 33 -18.71 -0.76 -11.05
CA MET A 33 -17.87 -1.67 -11.83
C MET A 33 -17.15 -2.70 -10.96
N VAL A 34 -16.81 -3.82 -11.59
CA VAL A 34 -15.90 -4.84 -11.06
C VAL A 34 -14.61 -4.80 -11.85
N VAL A 35 -13.48 -4.82 -11.15
CA VAL A 35 -12.16 -4.98 -11.73
C VAL A 35 -11.62 -6.36 -11.41
N ALA A 36 -11.19 -7.08 -12.44
CA ALA A 36 -10.42 -8.31 -12.36
C ALA A 36 -8.93 -7.98 -12.45
N MET A 37 -8.11 -8.45 -11.52
CA MET A 37 -6.66 -8.28 -11.54
C MET A 37 -5.97 -9.64 -11.43
N ILE A 38 -5.04 -9.90 -12.33
CA ILE A 38 -4.15 -11.06 -12.28
C ILE A 38 -2.86 -10.62 -11.62
N PHE A 39 -2.49 -11.30 -10.53
CA PHE A 39 -1.22 -11.09 -9.86
C PHE A 39 -0.26 -12.24 -10.16
N HIS A 40 1.01 -11.92 -10.31
CA HIS A 40 2.09 -12.90 -10.38
C HIS A 40 3.28 -12.44 -9.54
N PHE A 41 4.06 -13.40 -9.06
CA PHE A 41 5.34 -13.10 -8.44
C PHE A 41 6.34 -12.71 -9.53
N GLN A 42 6.99 -11.56 -9.39
CA GLN A 42 8.10 -11.20 -10.27
C GLN A 42 9.33 -12.07 -10.00
N ASN A 43 9.55 -12.42 -8.72
CA ASN A 43 10.66 -13.24 -8.29
C ASN A 43 10.18 -14.63 -7.85
N GLU A 44 10.50 -15.65 -8.64
CA GLU A 44 10.10 -17.05 -8.36
C GLU A 44 10.65 -17.56 -7.02
N SER A 45 11.84 -17.11 -6.59
CA SER A 45 12.37 -17.52 -5.27
C SER A 45 11.51 -16.99 -4.10
N GLN A 46 10.80 -15.88 -4.29
CA GLN A 46 9.83 -15.40 -3.32
C GLN A 46 8.51 -16.18 -3.38
N ARG A 47 8.12 -16.72 -4.53
CA ARG A 47 6.96 -17.62 -4.65
C ARG A 47 7.12 -18.79 -3.68
N ASP A 48 8.29 -19.44 -3.69
CA ASP A 48 8.56 -20.57 -2.79
C ASP A 48 8.60 -20.15 -1.32
N ARG A 49 9.17 -18.97 -1.03
CA ARG A 49 9.27 -18.43 0.34
C ARG A 49 7.90 -18.17 0.98
N PHE A 50 6.90 -17.82 0.19
CA PHE A 50 5.56 -17.50 0.67
C PHE A 50 4.52 -18.59 0.37
N ASP A 51 4.96 -19.83 0.13
CA ASP A 51 4.11 -20.98 -0.25
C ASP A 51 3.18 -20.68 -1.45
N GLY A 52 3.63 -19.83 -2.37
CA GLY A 52 2.83 -19.36 -3.50
C GLY A 52 1.64 -18.48 -3.11
N ARG A 53 1.58 -17.94 -1.90
CA ARG A 53 0.51 -17.04 -1.44
C ARG A 53 1.06 -15.65 -1.19
N GLY A 54 0.26 -14.63 -1.40
CA GLY A 54 0.57 -13.30 -0.93
C GLY A 54 -0.67 -12.54 -0.53
N LEU A 55 -0.48 -11.45 0.19
CA LEU A 55 -1.55 -10.54 0.54
C LEU A 55 -1.43 -9.31 -0.34
N VAL A 56 -2.59 -8.86 -0.81
CA VAL A 56 -2.74 -7.67 -1.61
C VAL A 56 -3.79 -6.78 -0.97
N ASP A 57 -3.39 -5.55 -0.71
CA ASP A 57 -4.23 -4.54 -0.09
C ASP A 57 -4.62 -3.52 -1.14
N LEU A 58 -5.88 -3.54 -1.56
CA LEU A 58 -6.39 -2.62 -2.58
C LEU A 58 -6.81 -1.28 -1.98
N ARG A 59 -6.53 -0.20 -2.71
CA ARG A 59 -6.99 1.16 -2.38
C ARG A 59 -7.20 1.99 -3.65
N LEU A 60 -8.07 2.98 -3.58
CA LEU A 60 -8.27 3.92 -4.67
C LEU A 60 -7.40 5.16 -4.49
N LEU A 61 -6.71 5.57 -5.56
CA LEU A 61 -6.18 6.93 -5.71
C LEU A 61 -7.09 7.67 -6.68
N ILE A 62 -7.48 8.88 -6.31
CA ILE A 62 -8.25 9.80 -7.12
C ILE A 62 -7.41 11.06 -7.31
N ASN A 63 -7.05 11.36 -8.55
CA ASN A 63 -6.13 12.44 -8.91
C ASN A 63 -4.82 12.40 -8.09
N GLY A 64 -4.25 11.19 -7.93
CA GLY A 64 -3.03 10.95 -7.16
C GLY A 64 -3.22 10.96 -5.64
N ARG A 65 -4.43 11.23 -5.12
CA ARG A 65 -4.72 11.27 -3.68
C ARG A 65 -5.52 10.05 -3.26
N TYR A 66 -5.15 9.41 -2.15
CA TYR A 66 -5.93 8.30 -1.61
C TYR A 66 -7.38 8.70 -1.31
N ALA A 67 -8.32 7.87 -1.75
CA ALA A 67 -9.73 8.04 -1.44
C ALA A 67 -9.94 7.96 0.08
N PRO A 68 -10.71 8.90 0.68
CA PRO A 68 -10.93 8.93 2.11
C PRO A 68 -11.93 7.84 2.55
N ARG A 69 -11.70 7.32 3.77
CA ARG A 69 -12.65 6.61 4.66
C ARG A 69 -13.06 5.16 4.40
N LYS A 70 -12.79 4.57 3.24
CA LYS A 70 -12.73 3.10 3.14
C LYS A 70 -11.28 2.65 3.15
N GLY A 71 -10.94 1.89 4.18
CA GLY A 71 -9.59 1.38 4.41
C GLY A 71 -9.14 0.43 3.31
N TYR A 72 -7.88 0.01 3.43
CA TYR A 72 -7.31 -1.05 2.61
C TYR A 72 -8.18 -2.31 2.70
N GLN A 73 -8.45 -2.94 1.56
CA GLN A 73 -9.11 -4.24 1.51
C GLN A 73 -8.09 -5.31 1.20
N ASN A 74 -7.92 -6.24 2.14
CA ASN A 74 -6.87 -7.24 2.09
C ASN A 74 -7.40 -8.51 1.45
N PHE A 75 -6.70 -8.98 0.44
CA PHE A 75 -7.03 -10.19 -0.28
C PHE A 75 -5.85 -11.13 -0.22
N ARG A 76 -6.10 -12.35 0.24
CA ARG A 76 -5.14 -13.45 0.12
C ARG A 76 -5.25 -13.99 -1.29
N ILE A 77 -4.19 -13.81 -2.06
CA ILE A 77 -4.10 -14.25 -3.44
C ILE A 77 -3.09 -15.38 -3.50
N GLU A 78 -3.47 -16.49 -4.12
CA GLU A 78 -2.53 -17.56 -4.44
C GLU A 78 -1.96 -17.33 -5.85
N ALA A 79 -0.79 -17.90 -6.13
CA ALA A 79 -0.19 -17.85 -7.45
C ALA A 79 -1.21 -18.32 -8.48
N GLU A 80 -1.26 -17.64 -9.62
CA GLU A 80 -2.19 -18.00 -10.71
C GLU A 80 -3.65 -17.91 -10.24
N HIS A 81 -4.00 -16.83 -9.53
CA HIS A 81 -5.39 -16.48 -9.21
C HIS A 81 -5.75 -15.08 -9.69
N ILE A 82 -7.04 -14.86 -9.91
CA ILE A 82 -7.62 -13.57 -10.30
C ILE A 82 -8.37 -12.99 -9.11
N LEU A 83 -8.05 -11.75 -8.76
CA LEU A 83 -8.78 -10.97 -7.78
C LEU A 83 -9.89 -10.17 -8.48
N LEU A 84 -11.14 -10.50 -8.18
CA LEU A 84 -12.32 -9.73 -8.55
C LEU A 84 -12.70 -8.77 -7.42
N CYS A 85 -12.66 -7.48 -7.71
CA CYS A 85 -12.97 -6.41 -6.77
C CYS A 85 -14.09 -5.52 -7.32
N ASP A 86 -15.21 -5.44 -6.58
CA ASP A 86 -16.19 -4.38 -6.78
C ASP A 86 -15.58 -3.06 -6.28
N VAL A 87 -15.41 -2.11 -7.19
CA VAL A 87 -14.73 -0.84 -6.89
C VAL A 87 -15.56 0.02 -5.90
N GLY A 88 -16.88 -0.14 -5.85
CA GLY A 88 -17.74 0.51 -4.85
C GLY A 88 -17.48 0.02 -3.41
N VAL A 89 -16.82 -1.13 -3.25
CA VAL A 89 -16.33 -1.58 -1.94
C VAL A 89 -15.13 -0.74 -1.48
N LEU A 90 -14.36 -0.12 -2.38
CA LEU A 90 -13.18 0.68 -2.03
C LEU A 90 -13.47 2.17 -1.84
N CYS A 91 -14.58 2.69 -2.37
CA CYS A 91 -15.03 4.06 -2.14
C CYS A 91 -16.56 4.12 -2.20
N SER A 92 -17.18 4.66 -1.15
CA SER A 92 -18.63 4.88 -1.12
C SER A 92 -19.02 6.17 -1.85
N GLU A 93 -20.26 6.24 -2.32
CA GLU A 93 -20.81 7.46 -2.95
C GLU A 93 -20.70 8.70 -2.04
N LYS A 94 -20.85 8.53 -0.72
CA LYS A 94 -20.71 9.63 0.24
C LYS A 94 -19.27 10.16 0.30
N GLU A 95 -18.28 9.29 0.14
CA GLU A 95 -16.85 9.65 0.15
C GLU A 95 -16.43 10.27 -1.17
N TRP A 96 -16.99 9.77 -2.27
CA TRP A 96 -16.84 10.33 -3.61
C TRP A 96 -17.36 11.77 -3.70
N VAL A 97 -18.56 12.03 -3.16
CA VAL A 97 -19.20 13.36 -3.19
C VAL A 97 -18.68 14.27 -2.07
N GLY A 98 -18.19 13.69 -0.97
CA GLY A 98 -17.96 14.38 0.30
C GLY A 98 -16.62 15.09 0.48
N ASN A 99 -15.73 15.06 -0.51
CA ASN A 99 -14.47 15.79 -0.49
C ASN A 99 -14.20 16.43 -1.85
N ALA A 100 -13.26 17.38 -1.90
CA ALA A 100 -12.77 18.17 -3.05
C ALA A 100 -12.42 17.40 -4.36
N VAL A 101 -12.75 16.12 -4.44
CA VAL A 101 -12.66 15.25 -5.62
C VAL A 101 -13.43 15.80 -6.83
N MET A 102 -14.47 16.63 -6.63
CA MET A 102 -15.19 17.27 -7.73
C MET A 102 -14.61 18.62 -8.20
N GLU A 103 -13.38 18.97 -7.84
CA GLU A 103 -12.73 20.19 -8.35
C GLU A 103 -12.53 20.19 -9.88
N HIS A 104 -12.51 19.01 -10.52
CA HIS A 104 -12.22 18.83 -11.94
C HIS A 104 -13.38 18.17 -12.70
N GLU A 105 -13.58 18.56 -13.97
CA GLU A 105 -14.60 17.94 -14.84
C GLU A 105 -14.33 16.45 -15.07
N TRP A 106 -13.07 16.01 -15.01
CA TRP A 106 -12.66 14.61 -15.11
C TRP A 106 -11.69 14.27 -13.98
N ASN A 107 -11.90 13.12 -13.34
CA ASN A 107 -11.06 12.63 -12.26
C ASN A 107 -10.42 11.30 -12.64
N LEU A 108 -9.09 11.23 -12.55
CA LEU A 108 -8.35 9.99 -12.75
C LEU A 108 -8.47 9.13 -11.51
N VAL A 109 -8.96 7.91 -11.66
CA VAL A 109 -9.05 6.90 -10.62
C VAL A 109 -8.09 5.76 -10.93
N GLU A 110 -7.31 5.37 -9.93
CA GLU A 110 -6.38 4.25 -9.99
C GLU A 110 -6.73 3.24 -8.90
N VAL A 111 -6.88 1.96 -9.27
CA VAL A 111 -7.02 0.85 -8.31
C VAL A 111 -5.63 0.41 -7.89
N SER A 112 -5.02 1.16 -6.98
CA SER A 112 -3.69 0.85 -6.44
C SER A 112 -3.70 -0.36 -5.51
N TYR A 113 -2.51 -0.91 -5.27
CA TYR A 113 -2.32 -1.99 -4.34
C TYR A 113 -0.99 -1.89 -3.57
N ASP A 114 -0.96 -2.44 -2.37
CA ASP A 114 0.24 -2.79 -1.59
C ASP A 114 0.31 -4.32 -1.44
N ALA A 115 1.50 -4.91 -1.35
CA ALA A 115 1.64 -6.38 -1.30
C ALA A 115 2.83 -6.89 -0.47
N THR A 116 2.74 -8.12 0.03
CA THR A 116 3.75 -8.81 0.89
C THR A 116 5.06 -9.19 0.19
N SER A 117 5.22 -8.91 -1.10
CA SER A 117 6.29 -9.47 -1.92
C SER A 117 6.42 -8.75 -3.25
N SER A 118 7.21 -9.32 -4.16
CA SER A 118 7.26 -8.98 -5.59
C SER A 118 5.98 -9.30 -6.38
N LEU A 119 4.82 -9.34 -5.71
CA LEU A 119 3.55 -9.51 -6.42
C LEU A 119 3.28 -8.28 -7.26
N MET A 120 3.01 -8.51 -8.54
CA MET A 120 2.71 -7.47 -9.48
C MET A 120 1.58 -7.85 -10.42
N ILE A 121 0.85 -6.84 -10.87
CA ILE A 121 -0.26 -7.02 -11.80
C ILE A 121 0.30 -7.34 -13.19
N SER A 122 0.06 -8.55 -13.70
CA SER A 122 0.38 -8.91 -15.09
C SER A 122 -0.71 -8.48 -16.07
N GLY A 123 -1.96 -8.40 -15.60
CA GLY A 123 -3.09 -8.01 -16.43
C GLY A 123 -4.33 -7.72 -15.60
N TRP A 124 -5.25 -6.99 -16.19
CA TRP A 124 -6.52 -6.65 -15.56
C TRP A 124 -7.64 -6.43 -16.58
N GLY A 125 -8.88 -6.54 -16.14
CA GLY A 125 -10.05 -6.14 -16.91
C GLY A 125 -11.08 -5.42 -16.06
N ALA A 126 -11.87 -4.54 -16.65
CA ALA A 126 -13.00 -3.90 -15.99
C ALA A 126 -14.34 -4.28 -16.64
N PHE A 127 -15.30 -4.67 -15.81
CA PHE A 127 -16.69 -4.89 -16.18
C PHE A 127 -17.54 -3.79 -15.54
N VAL A 128 -18.22 -3.02 -16.38
CA VAL A 128 -19.02 -1.87 -15.99
C VAL A 128 -20.48 -2.26 -16.07
N PHE A 129 -21.20 -2.08 -14.96
CA PHE A 129 -22.64 -2.31 -14.98
C PHE A 129 -23.33 -1.15 -15.70
N GLU A 130 -24.08 -1.47 -16.75
CA GLU A 130 -24.93 -0.50 -17.47
C GLU A 130 -25.95 0.14 -16.53
N GLU A 131 -26.47 -0.63 -15.57
CA GLU A 131 -27.42 -0.14 -14.59
C GLU A 131 -26.73 0.71 -13.51
N GLY A 132 -26.97 2.02 -13.57
CA GLY A 132 -26.47 2.98 -12.57
C GLY A 132 -25.13 3.61 -12.90
N THR A 133 -24.53 3.30 -14.05
CA THR A 133 -23.35 4.00 -14.57
C THR A 133 -23.68 4.71 -15.87
N ASN A 134 -23.44 6.02 -15.95
CA ASN A 134 -23.47 6.72 -17.22
C ASN A 134 -22.17 6.43 -17.98
N MET A 135 -22.24 5.67 -19.06
CA MET A 135 -21.06 5.34 -19.88
C MET A 135 -20.41 6.58 -20.51
N GLU A 136 -21.14 7.68 -20.68
CA GLU A 136 -20.57 8.97 -21.16
C GLU A 136 -19.68 9.66 -20.13
N ASP A 137 -19.80 9.26 -18.86
CA ASP A 137 -19.06 9.82 -17.73
C ASP A 137 -17.90 8.92 -17.30
N LEU A 138 -17.57 7.88 -18.08
CA LEU A 138 -16.51 6.93 -17.79
C LEU A 138 -15.63 6.69 -19.03
N LEU A 139 -14.31 6.84 -18.87
CA LEU A 139 -13.34 6.59 -19.94
C LEU A 139 -12.16 5.77 -19.43
N PHE A 140 -11.76 4.75 -20.17
CA PHE A 140 -10.52 3.99 -19.89
C PHE A 140 -9.29 4.57 -20.60
N ALA A 141 -9.49 5.52 -21.50
CA ALA A 141 -8.46 6.32 -22.13
C ALA A 141 -8.53 7.77 -21.62
N SER A 142 -7.43 8.51 -21.76
CA SER A 142 -7.38 9.93 -21.39
C SER A 142 -8.44 10.73 -22.17
N PRO A 143 -9.32 11.51 -21.51
CA PRO A 143 -10.31 12.38 -22.17
C PRO A 143 -9.66 13.42 -23.09
N ASN A 144 -8.43 13.81 -22.78
CA ASN A 144 -7.61 14.62 -23.66
C ASN A 144 -6.78 13.68 -24.53
N ASN A 145 -7.10 13.61 -25.82
CA ASN A 145 -6.23 13.05 -26.88
C ASN A 145 -4.95 13.91 -27.07
N LEU A 146 -4.30 14.34 -25.99
CA LEU A 146 -2.88 14.64 -26.05
C LEU A 146 -2.19 13.29 -26.18
N ILE A 147 -2.03 12.91 -27.43
CA ILE A 147 -0.99 12.03 -27.90
C ILE A 147 0.28 12.29 -27.06
N VAL A 148 0.54 11.45 -26.06
CA VAL A 148 1.93 11.17 -25.69
C VAL A 148 2.40 10.28 -26.82
N ASN A 149 2.83 10.92 -27.91
CA ASN A 149 3.48 10.23 -29.01
C ASN A 149 4.66 9.49 -28.37
N GLY A 150 4.66 8.18 -28.51
CA GLY A 150 5.89 7.41 -28.53
C GLY A 150 6.69 7.86 -29.76
N ASP A 151 7.33 9.02 -29.64
CA ASP A 151 8.62 9.38 -30.22
C ASP A 151 8.86 10.86 -29.92
N SER A 152 9.60 11.09 -28.83
CA SER A 152 10.42 12.28 -28.69
C SER A 152 11.76 11.78 -28.18
N THR A 153 12.55 11.31 -29.14
CA THR A 153 14.01 11.25 -29.04
C THR A 153 14.53 12.64 -28.72
N PHE A 154 14.61 12.96 -27.43
CA PHE A 154 15.73 13.73 -26.91
C PHE A 154 16.49 12.82 -25.97
N VAL A 155 17.44 12.12 -26.60
CA VAL A 155 18.65 11.67 -25.94
C VAL A 155 19.34 12.92 -25.39
N HIS A 156 19.04 13.28 -24.15
CA HIS A 156 20.15 13.53 -23.25
C HIS A 156 20.44 12.21 -22.56
N LYS A 157 21.44 11.51 -23.10
CA LYS A 157 22.23 10.52 -22.38
C LYS A 157 23.08 11.28 -21.35
N GLY A 158 22.43 11.97 -20.42
CA GLY A 158 22.98 12.20 -19.11
C GLY A 158 22.67 10.91 -18.37
N SER A 159 23.70 10.11 -18.15
CA SER A 159 23.63 9.02 -17.19
C SER A 159 23.03 9.59 -15.92
N LEU A 160 21.77 9.26 -15.61
CA LEU A 160 21.29 9.31 -14.23
C LEU A 160 22.01 8.15 -13.54
N GLU A 161 23.31 8.33 -13.34
CA GLU A 161 23.97 7.75 -12.19
C GLU A 161 23.14 8.16 -11.00
N ASP A 162 22.74 7.16 -10.23
CA ASP A 162 22.23 7.23 -8.87
C ASP A 162 22.41 8.60 -8.22
N ASP A 163 21.42 9.49 -8.36
CA ASP A 163 21.34 10.63 -7.47
C ASP A 163 20.76 10.08 -6.16
N GLU A 164 21.64 9.51 -5.32
CA GLU A 164 21.36 8.89 -4.02
C GLU A 164 20.62 9.83 -3.02
N ASN A 165 20.29 11.05 -3.43
CA ASN A 165 19.59 12.05 -2.64
C ASN A 165 18.18 12.42 -3.15
N TYR A 166 17.73 11.96 -4.33
CA TYR A 166 16.36 12.25 -4.77
C TYR A 166 15.35 11.27 -4.16
N VAL A 167 14.84 11.62 -2.98
CA VAL A 167 13.79 10.86 -2.28
C VAL A 167 12.43 11.27 -2.85
N GLY A 168 11.96 10.63 -3.93
CA GLY A 168 10.63 10.88 -4.50
C GLY A 168 9.54 10.52 -3.50
N LEU A 169 8.94 11.51 -2.82
CA LEU A 169 7.98 11.29 -1.73
C LEU A 169 6.70 10.61 -2.25
N PRO A 170 6.14 9.59 -1.58
CA PRO A 170 4.72 9.22 -1.74
C PRO A 170 3.80 10.46 -1.54
N GLU A 171 2.51 10.43 -1.88
CA GLU A 171 1.58 11.54 -1.60
C GLU A 171 0.37 11.04 -0.80
N GLY A 172 -0.11 11.79 0.21
CA GLY A 172 -1.34 11.52 0.97
C GLY A 172 -1.20 10.85 2.36
N ILE A 173 -2.33 10.31 2.88
CA ILE A 173 -2.53 9.74 4.24
C ILE A 173 -1.47 8.70 4.67
N ALA A 174 -0.88 7.99 3.71
CA ALA A 174 0.22 7.05 3.96
C ALA A 174 1.46 7.76 4.56
N TRP A 175 1.74 9.01 4.18
CA TRP A 175 2.85 9.77 4.78
C TRP A 175 2.60 10.20 6.20
N GLU A 176 1.38 10.64 6.51
CA GLU A 176 1.03 11.05 7.87
C GLU A 176 1.24 9.87 8.83
N SER A 177 0.75 8.69 8.44
CA SER A 177 0.97 7.45 9.20
C SER A 177 2.46 7.12 9.34
N LEU A 178 3.24 7.20 8.24
CA LEU A 178 4.68 6.92 8.27
C LEU A 178 5.44 7.89 9.18
N PHE A 179 5.19 9.19 9.05
CA PHE A 179 5.83 10.24 9.85
C PHE A 179 5.40 10.17 11.31
N GLU A 180 4.14 9.85 11.60
CA GLU A 180 3.69 9.59 12.96
C GLU A 180 4.50 8.46 13.59
N GLY A 181 4.71 7.37 12.84
CA GLY A 181 5.53 6.23 13.28
C GLY A 181 6.96 6.65 13.59
N ILE A 182 7.59 7.38 12.66
CA ILE A 182 8.94 7.91 12.82
C ILE A 182 9.01 8.82 14.07
N LYS A 183 8.08 9.77 14.20
CA LYS A 183 8.02 10.71 15.33
C LYS A 183 7.92 9.97 16.66
N ASP A 184 7.02 9.01 16.77
CA ASP A 184 6.82 8.27 18.02
C ASP A 184 8.02 7.39 18.37
N GLY A 185 8.68 6.80 17.37
CA GLY A 185 9.91 6.04 17.55
C GLY A 185 11.08 6.90 18.01
N ILE A 186 11.22 8.11 17.47
CA ILE A 186 12.21 9.09 17.91
C ILE A 186 11.98 9.47 19.36
N VAL A 187 10.74 9.81 19.73
CA VAL A 187 10.41 10.19 21.11
C VAL A 187 10.78 9.06 22.06
N GLU A 188 10.44 7.82 21.71
CA GLU A 188 10.76 6.66 22.55
C GLU A 188 12.27 6.41 22.67
N ALA A 189 13.03 6.50 21.58
CA ALA A 189 14.48 6.34 21.61
C ALA A 189 15.17 7.51 22.34
N TRP A 190 14.74 8.74 22.10
CA TRP A 190 15.30 9.95 22.70
C TRP A 190 15.08 9.99 24.21
N ASN A 191 13.92 9.54 24.70
CA ASN A 191 13.67 9.41 26.14
C ASN A 191 14.67 8.50 26.86
N LYS A 192 15.24 7.51 26.15
CA LYS A 192 16.28 6.62 26.67
C LYS A 192 17.69 7.16 26.42
N PHE A 193 17.88 7.85 25.30
CA PHE A 193 19.18 8.39 24.85
C PHE A 193 19.04 9.87 24.46
N PRO A 194 19.03 10.81 25.43
CA PRO A 194 18.80 12.22 25.14
C PRO A 194 19.90 12.90 24.29
N SER A 195 21.08 12.29 24.21
CA SER A 195 22.21 12.73 23.37
C SER A 195 22.09 12.32 21.90
N MET A 196 20.99 11.65 21.52
CA MET A 196 20.73 11.19 20.17
C MET A 196 20.57 12.34 19.17
N ASP A 197 21.31 12.29 18.06
CA ASP A 197 21.09 13.19 16.92
C ASP A 197 19.83 12.76 16.18
N VAL A 198 18.74 13.46 16.50
CA VAL A 198 17.41 13.21 15.92
C VAL A 198 17.42 13.43 14.41
N ALA A 199 18.09 14.47 13.92
CA ALA A 199 18.06 14.82 12.50
C ALA A 199 18.78 13.77 11.66
N GLU A 200 19.94 13.32 12.10
CA GLU A 200 20.72 12.27 11.43
C GLU A 200 19.93 10.95 11.33
N ILE A 201 19.32 10.52 12.43
CA ILE A 201 18.55 9.28 12.49
C ILE A 201 17.28 9.36 11.66
N CYS A 202 16.57 10.48 11.68
CA CYS A 202 15.41 10.73 10.80
C CYS A 202 15.76 10.53 9.33
N VAL A 203 16.85 11.18 8.88
CA VAL A 203 17.27 11.13 7.47
C VAL A 203 17.68 9.72 7.08
N ALA A 204 18.44 9.03 7.96
CA ALA A 204 18.84 7.64 7.72
C ALA A 204 17.63 6.69 7.63
N ALA A 205 16.65 6.85 8.52
CA ALA A 205 15.44 6.04 8.53
C ALA A 205 14.60 6.29 7.27
N LEU A 206 14.38 7.55 6.87
CA LEU A 206 13.63 7.88 5.65
C LEU A 206 14.24 7.28 4.38
N LYS A 207 15.57 7.21 4.29
CA LYS A 207 16.27 6.56 3.15
C LYS A 207 16.05 5.05 3.12
N LYS A 208 15.93 4.39 4.28
CA LYS A 208 15.88 2.92 4.40
C LYS A 208 14.47 2.34 4.55
N ASN A 209 13.51 3.11 5.07
CA ASN A 209 12.14 2.65 5.35
C ASN A 209 11.38 2.16 4.10
N ARG A 210 11.80 2.58 2.90
CA ARG A 210 11.23 2.10 1.63
C ARG A 210 11.49 0.63 1.32
N LYS A 211 12.41 -0.02 2.06
CA LYS A 211 12.83 -1.40 1.81
C LYS A 211 12.31 -2.39 2.85
N ILE A 212 11.45 -1.95 3.77
CA ILE A 212 10.87 -2.84 4.79
C ILE A 212 9.73 -3.64 4.13
N GLU A 213 10.01 -4.90 3.80
CA GLU A 213 9.01 -5.84 3.30
C GLU A 213 8.29 -6.52 4.48
N TRP A 214 6.96 -6.55 4.42
CA TRP A 214 6.12 -7.27 5.39
C TRP A 214 5.93 -8.72 4.95
N THR A 215 6.09 -9.66 5.88
CA THR A 215 5.75 -11.07 5.60
C THR A 215 4.23 -11.25 5.53
N VAL A 216 3.77 -12.38 5.01
CA VAL A 216 2.34 -12.75 4.98
C VAL A 216 1.77 -12.74 6.40
N GLU A 217 2.43 -13.41 7.35
CA GLU A 217 2.02 -13.42 8.76
C GLU A 217 2.00 -12.00 9.35
N GLY A 218 2.96 -11.18 8.92
CA GLY A 218 3.05 -9.74 9.16
C GLY A 218 1.77 -8.98 8.84
N MET A 219 1.32 -9.14 7.60
CA MET A 219 0.14 -8.47 7.09
C MET A 219 -1.16 -9.09 7.63
N GLU A 220 -1.20 -10.38 7.98
CA GLU A 220 -2.36 -11.00 8.65
C GLU A 220 -2.55 -10.47 10.08
N GLY A 221 -1.46 -10.28 10.83
CA GLY A 221 -1.53 -9.75 12.19
C GLY A 221 -1.77 -8.24 12.26
N ILE A 222 -1.34 -7.49 11.24
CA ILE A 222 -1.61 -6.05 11.09
C ILE A 222 -2.25 -5.81 9.72
N PRO A 223 -3.55 -6.10 9.56
CA PRO A 223 -4.23 -5.98 8.27
C PRO A 223 -4.25 -4.54 7.75
N SER A 224 -4.40 -3.54 8.62
CA SER A 224 -4.43 -2.16 8.12
C SER A 224 -3.07 -1.74 7.57
N ALA A 225 -2.99 -1.46 6.27
CA ALA A 225 -1.77 -0.93 5.68
C ALA A 225 -1.39 0.45 6.26
N GLU A 226 -2.33 1.22 6.85
CA GLU A 226 -2.01 2.44 7.60
C GLU A 226 -1.22 2.11 8.87
N ASN A 227 -1.67 1.09 9.61
CA ASN A 227 -0.93 0.60 10.77
C ASN A 227 0.41 0.00 10.36
N ARG A 228 0.49 -0.73 9.24
CA ARG A 228 1.77 -1.24 8.72
C ARG A 228 2.70 -0.13 8.29
N THR A 229 2.18 0.92 7.64
CA THR A 229 2.96 2.09 7.23
C THR A 229 3.49 2.85 8.44
N TYR A 230 2.64 3.06 9.46
CA TYR A 230 3.06 3.57 10.76
C TYR A 230 4.15 2.72 11.39
N MET A 231 3.95 1.40 11.42
CA MET A 231 4.89 0.45 12.00
C MET A 231 6.23 0.40 11.25
N SER A 232 6.23 0.51 9.92
CA SER A 232 7.45 0.63 9.13
C SER A 232 8.24 1.87 9.52
N GLY A 233 7.56 3.01 9.71
CA GLY A 233 8.17 4.26 10.17
C GLY A 233 8.80 4.13 11.54
N LEU A 234 8.02 3.61 12.50
CA LEU A 234 8.42 3.36 13.88
C LEU A 234 9.58 2.38 13.98
N TYR A 235 9.47 1.23 13.33
CA TYR A 235 10.48 0.18 13.40
C TYR A 235 11.79 0.62 12.76
N GLY A 236 11.73 1.25 11.59
CA GLY A 236 12.94 1.68 10.90
C GLY A 236 13.73 2.75 11.64
N VAL A 237 13.06 3.70 12.31
CA VAL A 237 13.77 4.69 13.12
C VAL A 237 14.38 4.09 14.37
N LEU A 238 13.71 3.12 15.01
CA LEU A 238 14.25 2.39 16.16
C LEU A 238 15.46 1.53 15.78
N LEU A 239 15.47 0.93 14.58
CA LEU A 239 16.65 0.22 14.05
C LEU A 239 17.83 1.17 13.84
N GLU A 240 17.61 2.32 13.20
CA GLU A 240 18.68 3.31 12.98
C GLU A 240 19.21 3.89 14.30
N ALA A 241 18.35 4.05 15.30
CA ALA A 241 18.76 4.40 16.65
C ALA A 241 19.58 3.27 17.28
N LYS A 242 19.17 2.00 17.15
CA LYS A 242 19.90 0.83 17.71
C LYS A 242 21.32 0.72 17.16
N LEU A 243 21.56 1.08 15.89
CA LEU A 243 22.91 1.10 15.31
C LEU A 243 23.87 2.03 16.05
N ARG A 244 23.37 3.15 16.57
CA ARG A 244 24.15 4.16 17.31
C ARG A 244 24.11 3.95 18.82
N PHE A 245 23.03 3.33 19.31
CA PHE A 245 22.77 3.04 20.71
C PHE A 245 22.46 1.53 20.87
N PRO A 246 23.49 0.67 20.92
CA PRO A 246 23.31 -0.80 20.94
C PRO A 246 22.44 -1.31 22.09
N ASP A 247 22.45 -0.60 23.21
CA ASP A 247 21.65 -0.88 24.42
C ASP A 247 20.14 -0.59 24.24
N LEU A 248 19.74 0.01 23.11
CA LEU A 248 18.33 0.20 22.78
C LEU A 248 17.64 -1.15 22.56
N ASP A 249 16.75 -1.52 23.48
CA ASP A 249 15.80 -2.61 23.27
C ASP A 249 14.67 -2.15 22.34
N VAL A 250 14.81 -2.52 21.06
CA VAL A 250 13.86 -2.20 20.00
C VAL A 250 12.53 -2.91 20.21
N GLY A 251 12.53 -4.16 20.70
CA GLY A 251 11.30 -4.91 20.96
C GLY A 251 10.46 -4.27 22.06
N ALA A 252 11.10 -3.88 23.17
CA ALA A 252 10.43 -3.17 24.25
C ALA A 252 9.92 -1.79 23.81
N ALA A 253 10.71 -1.02 23.05
CA ALA A 253 10.30 0.28 22.52
C ALA A 253 9.09 0.16 21.58
N LEU A 254 9.13 -0.82 20.67
CA LEU A 254 8.03 -1.08 19.73
C LEU A 254 6.75 -1.48 20.48
N THR A 255 6.86 -2.38 21.46
CA THR A 255 5.75 -2.79 22.33
C THR A 255 5.14 -1.61 23.09
N ASN A 256 5.97 -0.74 23.67
CA ASN A 256 5.48 0.44 24.39
C ASN A 256 4.68 1.38 23.48
N VAL A 257 5.26 1.74 22.34
CA VAL A 257 4.68 2.72 21.41
C VAL A 257 3.38 2.18 20.79
N THR A 258 3.38 0.93 20.35
CA THR A 258 2.21 0.28 19.73
C THR A 258 1.05 0.13 20.69
N ASN A 259 1.31 -0.30 21.94
CA ASN A 259 0.31 -0.36 22.99
C ASN A 259 -0.32 1.02 23.25
N ARG A 260 0.47 2.11 23.26
CA ARG A 260 -0.06 3.48 23.39
C ARG A 260 -0.97 3.87 22.22
N LYS A 261 -0.67 3.40 21.00
CA LYS A 261 -1.50 3.61 19.81
C LYS A 261 -2.70 2.65 19.72
N GLY A 262 -2.85 1.75 20.69
CA GLY A 262 -3.92 0.76 20.74
C GLY A 262 -3.67 -0.48 19.88
N ILE A 263 -2.52 -0.57 19.21
CA ILE A 263 -2.03 -1.77 18.52
C ILE A 263 -1.39 -2.67 19.58
N LYS A 264 -2.18 -3.49 20.26
CA LYS A 264 -1.61 -4.35 21.33
C LYS A 264 -0.85 -5.49 20.69
N GLY A 265 0.31 -5.84 21.23
CA GLY A 265 1.16 -6.94 20.77
C GLY A 265 2.53 -6.91 21.47
N THR A 266 3.18 -8.06 21.61
CA THR A 266 4.53 -8.17 22.20
C THR A 266 5.58 -8.41 21.14
N PHE A 267 6.46 -7.43 20.93
CA PHE A 267 7.48 -7.46 19.89
C PHE A 267 8.83 -7.93 20.47
N GLY A 268 9.42 -8.97 19.88
CA GLY A 268 10.79 -9.38 20.22
C GLY A 268 11.84 -8.40 19.71
N SER A 269 13.06 -8.47 20.25
CA SER A 269 14.21 -7.82 19.61
C SER A 269 14.62 -8.63 18.36
N PRO A 270 15.02 -7.98 17.24
CA PRO A 270 15.39 -8.70 16.02
C PRO A 270 16.62 -9.58 16.25
N ALA A 271 16.58 -10.83 15.79
CA ALA A 271 17.66 -11.81 15.96
C ALA A 271 18.85 -11.57 15.02
N LYS A 272 18.65 -10.81 13.92
CA LYS A 272 19.67 -10.42 12.93
C LYS A 272 19.35 -9.01 12.36
N PRO A 273 20.36 -8.24 11.92
CA PRO A 273 20.19 -6.90 11.34
C PRO A 273 19.71 -6.87 9.89
N GLU A 274 19.59 -8.03 9.22
CA GLU A 274 18.90 -8.11 7.91
C GLU A 274 17.45 -7.65 8.11
N MET A 275 16.99 -6.71 7.26
CA MET A 275 15.74 -5.94 7.35
C MET A 275 14.46 -6.81 7.39
N THR A 276 14.33 -7.60 8.45
CA THR A 276 13.18 -8.41 8.79
C THR A 276 12.62 -7.81 10.06
N ILE A 277 11.33 -7.51 10.05
CA ILE A 277 10.58 -7.13 11.25
C ILE A 277 10.86 -8.22 12.31
N PRO A 278 11.07 -7.87 13.59
CA PRO A 278 11.34 -8.85 14.62
C PRO A 278 10.25 -9.92 14.63
N LYS A 279 10.64 -11.13 15.04
CA LYS A 279 9.72 -12.24 15.27
C LYS A 279 8.65 -11.78 16.26
N LEU A 280 7.50 -11.39 15.73
CA LEU A 280 6.35 -10.97 16.52
C LEU A 280 5.76 -12.21 17.17
N ASP A 281 5.43 -12.13 18.45
CA ASP A 281 4.56 -13.13 19.04
C ASP A 281 3.13 -12.80 18.63
N TRP A 282 2.70 -13.38 17.50
CA TRP A 282 1.39 -13.14 16.89
C TRP A 282 0.22 -13.52 17.80
N SER A 283 0.44 -14.34 18.83
CA SER A 283 -0.62 -14.77 19.75
C SER A 283 -1.11 -13.65 20.68
N THR A 284 -0.35 -12.56 20.80
CA THR A 284 -0.65 -11.46 21.74
C THR A 284 -1.15 -10.20 21.04
N VAL A 285 -1.25 -10.22 19.70
CA VAL A 285 -1.62 -9.03 18.93
C VAL A 285 -3.13 -8.83 18.96
N THR A 286 -3.60 -7.69 19.46
CA THR A 286 -5.00 -7.25 19.31
C THR A 286 -5.03 -5.79 18.88
N LEU A 287 -5.60 -5.52 17.71
CA LEU A 287 -5.76 -4.17 17.20
C LEU A 287 -6.97 -3.48 17.85
N PRO A 288 -7.00 -2.13 17.89
CA PRO A 288 -8.25 -1.45 18.20
C PRO A 288 -9.27 -1.86 17.13
N PRO A 289 -10.56 -2.00 17.48
CA PRO A 289 -11.59 -2.21 16.47
C PRO A 289 -11.43 -1.13 15.42
N SER A 290 -11.24 -1.57 14.18
CA SER A 290 -11.28 -0.66 13.06
C SER A 290 -12.57 0.15 13.18
N HIS A 291 -12.50 1.47 12.98
CA HIS A 291 -13.71 2.25 12.79
C HIS A 291 -14.39 1.88 11.45
N ASP A 292 -13.86 0.89 10.73
CA ASP A 292 -14.47 0.22 9.60
C ASP A 292 -15.52 -0.82 10.06
N PRO A 293 -16.82 -0.50 9.94
CA PRO A 293 -17.91 -1.39 10.34
C PRO A 293 -17.97 -2.70 9.53
N LEU A 294 -17.13 -2.90 8.50
CA LEU A 294 -17.12 -4.10 7.66
C LEU A 294 -16.14 -5.18 8.11
N MET A 295 -15.20 -4.88 9.03
CA MET A 295 -14.25 -5.87 9.57
C MET A 295 -14.83 -6.76 10.68
N GLN A 296 -16.13 -6.66 11.00
CA GLN A 296 -16.82 -7.50 11.99
C GLN A 296 -17.57 -8.70 11.38
N ILE A 297 -17.42 -8.95 10.08
CA ILE A 297 -18.00 -10.14 9.44
C ILE A 297 -16.84 -10.98 8.93
N PHE A 298 -16.27 -11.82 9.80
CA PHE A 298 -15.87 -13.21 9.56
C PHE A 298 -15.58 -13.87 10.92
#